data_AF-A0A970MXF0-F1
#
_entry.id   AF-A0A970MXF0-F1
#
_cell.length_a   1.000
_cell.length_b   1.000
_cell.length_c   1.000
_cell.angle_alpha   90.00
_cell.angle_beta   90.00
_cell.angle_gamma   90.00
#
_symmetry.space_group_name_H-M   'P 1'
#
loop_
_entity.id
_entity.type
_entity.pdbx_description
1 polymer ?
#
loop_
_entity_poly.entity_id
_entity_poly.type
_entity_poly.pdbx_seq_one_letter_code
_entity_poly.pdbx_strand_id
1 'polypeptide(L)'
;MFILAATLDIWPVLAYGGMVLVLVTGIVAMSFFLGTRHSASRRDQPYESGIHPTTSARVRYGISYYLIALFFLLFDVEVAILFAWAIVARTLGWPGYALAVLFIATLAVGLVY
;
A
#
# COMPACT_ATOMS: atom_id res chain seq x y z
N MET A 1 3.96 24.31 -21.27
CA MET A 1 3.38 23.61 -22.43
C MET A 1 3.42 22.09 -22.27
N PHE A 2 4.57 21.47 -21.94
CA PHE A 2 4.66 20.01 -21.67
C PHE A 2 3.82 19.54 -20.46
N ILE A 3 3.73 20.37 -19.42
CA ILE A 3 2.95 20.09 -18.19
C ILE A 3 1.42 20.13 -18.44
N LEU A 4 0.95 20.93 -19.41
CA LEU A 4 -0.47 21.07 -19.78
C LEU A 4 -0.97 19.95 -20.70
N ALA A 5 -0.07 19.33 -21.48
CA ALA A 5 -0.42 18.17 -22.31
C ALA A 5 -0.51 16.88 -21.46
N ALA A 6 0.39 16.73 -20.47
CA ALA A 6 0.39 15.58 -19.57
C ALA A 6 -0.84 15.52 -18.64
N THR A 7 -1.47 16.65 -18.34
CA THR A 7 -2.70 16.70 -17.52
C THR A 7 -3.95 16.18 -18.25
N LEU A 8 -3.89 15.94 -19.57
CA LEU A 8 -5.06 15.58 -20.38
C LEU A 8 -5.14 14.08 -20.72
N ASP A 9 -4.03 13.33 -20.64
CA ASP A 9 -3.99 11.90 -20.98
C ASP A 9 -4.06 10.98 -19.75
N ILE A 10 -4.91 11.31 -18.77
CA ILE A 10 -5.22 10.39 -17.65
C ILE A 10 -6.23 9.30 -18.06
N TRP A 11 -6.91 9.52 -19.19
CA TRP A 11 -7.93 8.62 -19.72
C TRP A 11 -7.44 7.16 -19.90
N PRO A 12 -6.23 6.86 -20.42
CA PRO A 12 -5.74 5.49 -20.52
C PRO A 12 -5.57 4.81 -19.15
N VAL A 13 -5.13 5.56 -18.13
CA VAL A 13 -4.96 5.05 -16.76
C VAL A 13 -6.32 4.71 -16.15
N LEU A 14 -7.31 5.59 -16.32
CA LEU A 14 -8.67 5.36 -15.87
C LEU A 14 -9.34 4.19 -16.60
N ALA A 15 -9.15 4.10 -17.92
CA ALA A 15 -9.68 3.01 -18.73
C ALA A 15 -9.09 1.66 -18.32
N TYR A 16 -7.77 1.59 -18.11
CA TYR A 16 -7.11 0.39 -17.61
C TYR A 16 -7.58 0.02 -16.22
N GLY A 17 -7.60 0.97 -15.28
CA GLY A 17 -8.09 0.74 -13.90
C GLY A 17 -9.55 0.27 -13.88
N GLY A 18 -10.41 0.88 -14.70
CA GLY A 18 -11.79 0.45 -14.88
C GLY A 18 -11.91 -0.96 -15.44
N MET A 19 -11.12 -1.32 -16.46
CA MET A 19 -11.09 -2.67 -17.02
C MET A 19 -10.67 -3.71 -15.98
N VAL A 20 -9.64 -3.41 -15.18
CA VAL A 20 -9.20 -4.30 -14.08
C VAL A 20 -10.31 -4.48 -13.05
N LEU A 21 -10.98 -3.40 -12.64
CA LEU A 21 -12.09 -3.46 -11.69
C LEU A 21 -13.25 -4.31 -12.23
N VAL A 22 -13.64 -4.11 -13.50
CA VAL A 22 -14.70 -4.88 -14.17
C VAL A 22 -14.32 -6.35 -14.26
N LEU A 23 -13.07 -6.67 -14.62
CA LEU A 23 -12.60 -8.04 -14.71
C LEU A 23 -12.64 -8.73 -13.33
N VAL A 24 -12.08 -8.10 -12.29
CA VAL A 24 -12.03 -8.68 -10.93
C VAL A 24 -13.43 -8.86 -10.36
N THR A 25 -14.29 -7.85 -10.47
CA THR A 25 -15.69 -7.97 -10.02
C THR A 25 -16.46 -8.98 -10.85
N GLY A 26 -16.22 -9.06 -12.15
CA GLY A 26 -16.82 -10.06 -13.03
C GLY A 26 -16.44 -11.49 -12.64
N ILE A 27 -15.17 -11.76 -12.35
CA ILE A 27 -14.70 -13.07 -11.88
C ILE A 27 -15.34 -13.44 -10.53
N VAL A 28 -15.36 -12.50 -9.57
CA VAL A 28 -15.97 -12.72 -8.25
C VAL A 28 -17.48 -12.96 -8.38
N ALA A 29 -18.17 -12.17 -9.20
CA ALA A 29 -19.61 -12.33 -9.44
C ALA A 29 -19.91 -13.67 -10.12
N MET A 30 -19.17 -14.04 -11.17
CA MET A 30 -19.31 -15.32 -11.85
C MET A 30 -19.09 -16.48 -10.87
N SER A 31 -18.06 -16.40 -10.03
CA SER A 31 -17.78 -17.41 -8.99
C SER A 31 -18.93 -17.51 -7.98
N PHE A 32 -19.56 -16.38 -7.63
CA PHE A 32 -20.70 -16.32 -6.72
C PHE A 32 -22.00 -16.88 -7.32
N PHE A 33 -22.21 -16.72 -8.63
CA PHE A 33 -23.38 -17.23 -9.34
C PHE A 33 -23.24 -18.71 -9.74
N LEU A 34 -22.04 -19.15 -10.16
CA LEU A 34 -21.78 -20.54 -10.55
C LEU A 34 -21.47 -21.44 -9.35
N GLY A 35 -21.06 -20.88 -8.21
CA GLY A 35 -20.72 -21.64 -7.02
C GLY A 35 -21.95 -22.33 -6.41
N THR A 36 -21.90 -23.65 -6.25
CA THR A 36 -22.92 -24.41 -5.53
C THR A 36 -22.91 -24.02 -4.06
N ARG A 37 -23.99 -23.37 -3.60
CA ARG A 37 -24.11 -22.95 -2.21
C ARG A 37 -24.61 -24.10 -1.35
N HIS A 38 -23.70 -24.72 -0.63
CA HIS A 38 -24.03 -25.63 0.46
C HIS A 38 -23.63 -24.94 1.76
N SER A 39 -24.63 -24.49 2.53
CA SER A 39 -24.41 -24.04 3.91
C SER A 39 -24.49 -25.27 4.79
N ALA A 40 -23.35 -25.61 5.39
CA ALA A 40 -23.26 -26.64 6.40
C ALA A 40 -22.69 -25.97 7.64
N SER A 41 -23.29 -26.20 8.81
CA SER A 41 -22.89 -25.61 10.09
C SER A 41 -21.39 -25.68 10.37
N ARG A 42 -20.70 -26.72 9.88
CA ARG A 42 -19.25 -26.91 10.05
C ARG A 42 -18.37 -26.16 9.04
N ARG A 43 -18.92 -25.76 7.89
CA ARG A 43 -18.21 -25.04 6.81
C ARG A 43 -18.07 -23.55 7.14
N ASP A 44 -19.03 -23.01 7.87
CA ASP A 44 -19.12 -21.59 8.23
C ASP A 44 -18.45 -21.29 9.59
N GLN A 45 -17.83 -22.29 10.23
CA GLN A 45 -17.06 -22.12 11.47
C GLN A 45 -15.59 -21.78 11.17
N PRO A 46 -14.95 -20.92 12.00
CA PRO A 46 -13.51 -20.68 11.92
C PRO A 46 -12.72 -21.99 12.00
N TYR A 47 -11.67 -22.10 11.18
CA TYR A 47 -10.88 -23.31 11.10
C TYR A 47 -9.95 -23.45 12.32
N GLU A 48 -10.23 -24.43 13.18
CA GLU A 48 -9.33 -24.86 14.28
C GLU A 48 -9.16 -26.40 14.29
N SER A 49 -8.97 -27.02 13.11
CA SER A 49 -8.75 -28.49 12.97
C SER A 49 -9.79 -29.37 13.68
N GLY A 50 -11.05 -28.93 13.71
CA GLY A 50 -12.17 -29.66 14.33
C GLY A 50 -12.42 -29.32 15.81
N ILE A 51 -11.64 -28.41 16.40
CA ILE A 51 -11.90 -27.82 17.71
C ILE A 51 -12.90 -26.68 17.53
N HIS A 52 -13.87 -26.56 18.44
CA HIS A 52 -14.77 -25.42 18.45
C HIS A 52 -14.02 -24.20 19.00
N PRO A 53 -13.96 -23.07 18.26
CA PRO A 53 -13.27 -21.88 18.73
C PRO A 53 -13.92 -21.38 20.02
N THR A 54 -13.16 -21.43 21.11
CA THR A 54 -13.63 -21.08 22.46
C THR A 54 -13.40 -19.62 22.82
N THR A 55 -12.50 -18.94 22.10
CA THR A 55 -12.06 -17.58 22.39
C THR A 55 -12.15 -16.68 21.17
N SER A 56 -12.39 -15.39 21.42
CA SER A 56 -12.35 -14.35 20.39
C SER A 56 -10.95 -14.24 19.77
N ALA A 57 -10.85 -14.30 18.44
CA ALA A 57 -9.61 -14.06 17.70
C ALA A 57 -9.05 -12.61 17.83
N ARG A 58 -9.78 -11.72 18.51
CA ARG A 58 -9.33 -10.34 18.81
C ARG A 58 -8.37 -10.32 19.99
N VAL A 59 -7.15 -10.75 19.75
CA VAL A 59 -6.03 -10.60 20.68
C VAL A 59 -5.27 -9.31 20.35
N ARG A 60 -4.67 -8.68 21.37
CA ARG A 60 -3.75 -7.56 21.13
C ARG A 60 -2.49 -8.12 20.48
N TYR A 61 -2.32 -7.85 19.20
CA TYR A 61 -1.08 -8.14 18.49
C TYR A 61 0.07 -7.31 19.08
N GLY A 62 1.29 -7.83 18.99
CA GLY A 62 2.47 -7.18 19.56
C GLY A 62 2.67 -5.77 19.03
N ILE A 63 3.20 -4.88 19.87
CA ILE A 63 3.47 -3.47 19.51
C ILE A 63 4.44 -3.34 18.33
N SER A 64 5.23 -4.37 18.04
CA SER A 64 6.16 -4.43 16.92
C SER A 64 5.50 -4.12 15.58
N TYR A 65 4.25 -4.54 15.35
CA TYR A 65 3.53 -4.22 14.10
C TYR A 65 3.20 -2.72 13.98
N TYR A 66 2.90 -2.08 15.10
CA TYR A 66 2.68 -0.63 15.14
C TYR A 66 3.98 0.12 14.85
N LEU A 67 5.10 -0.29 15.44
CA LEU A 67 6.40 0.33 15.19
C LEU A 67 6.80 0.21 13.72
N ILE A 68 6.67 -0.97 13.11
CA ILE A 68 6.96 -1.18 11.69
C ILE A 68 6.07 -0.28 10.80
N ALA A 69 4.77 -0.19 11.09
CA ALA A 69 3.86 0.66 10.33
C ALA A 69 4.18 2.16 10.49
N LEU A 70 4.53 2.60 11.69
CA LEU A 70 4.93 3.98 11.98
C LEU A 70 6.23 4.33 11.25
N PHE A 71 7.22 3.46 11.31
CA PHE A 71 8.47 3.64 10.56
C PHE A 71 8.18 3.71 9.05
N PHE A 72 7.40 2.77 8.50
CA PHE A 72 7.03 2.79 7.08
C PHE A 72 6.37 4.12 6.67
N LEU A 73 5.44 4.63 7.49
CA LEU A 73 4.79 5.92 7.25
C LEU A 73 5.79 7.08 7.22
N LEU A 74 6.73 7.11 8.16
CA LEU A 74 7.78 8.15 8.21
C LEU A 74 8.70 8.06 7.00
N PHE A 75 9.20 6.86 6.67
CA PHE A 75 10.05 6.63 5.49
C PHE A 75 9.33 7.03 4.19
N ASP A 76 8.05 6.72 4.05
CA ASP A 76 7.26 7.03 2.84
C ASP A 76 7.09 8.54 2.64
N VAL A 77 6.81 9.28 3.72
CA VAL A 77 6.71 10.76 3.68
C VAL A 77 8.05 11.39 3.29
N GLU A 78 9.17 10.87 3.80
CA GLU A 78 10.49 11.38 3.47
C GLU A 78 10.89 11.10 2.01
N VAL A 79 10.52 9.94 1.47
CA VAL A 79 10.71 9.64 0.04
C VAL A 79 9.93 10.60 -0.84
N ALA A 80 8.71 11.00 -0.46
CA ALA A 80 7.96 12.01 -1.20
C ALA A 80 8.69 13.37 -1.25
N ILE A 81 9.37 13.77 -0.16
CA ILE A 81 10.19 14.99 -0.10
C ILE A 81 11.43 14.85 -0.99
N LEU A 82 12.12 13.70 -0.93
CA LEU A 82 13.27 13.43 -1.80
C LEU A 82 12.89 13.42 -3.28
N PHE A 83 11.68 12.93 -3.62
CA PHE A 83 11.17 12.96 -4.98
C PHE A 83 10.92 14.40 -5.46
N ALA A 84 10.32 15.24 -4.62
CA ALA A 84 10.14 16.66 -4.92
C ALA A 84 11.48 17.37 -5.15
N TRP A 85 12.48 17.08 -4.31
CA TRP A 85 13.85 17.56 -4.52
C TRP A 85 14.46 17.03 -5.82
N ALA A 86 14.26 15.74 -6.16
CA ALA A 86 14.83 15.11 -7.34
C ALA A 86 14.38 15.78 -8.65
N ILE A 87 13.14 16.29 -8.71
CA ILE A 87 12.61 17.03 -9.86
C ILE A 87 13.44 18.29 -10.15
N VAL A 88 13.95 18.96 -9.11
CA VAL A 88 14.68 20.23 -9.20
C VAL A 88 16.17 20.10 -8.86
N ALA A 89 16.69 18.88 -8.69
CA ALA A 89 18.06 18.64 -8.21
C ALA A 89 19.14 19.37 -9.03
N ARG A 90 18.93 19.49 -10.36
CA ARG A 90 19.87 20.20 -11.24
C ARG A 90 19.91 21.71 -11.02
N THR A 91 18.82 22.33 -10.58
CA THR A 91 18.76 23.78 -10.35
C THR A 91 19.28 24.16 -8.98
N LEU A 92 19.16 23.29 -7.97
CA LEU A 92 19.68 23.56 -6.63
C LEU A 92 21.20 23.35 -6.50
N GLY A 93 21.81 22.58 -7.40
CA GLY A 93 23.25 22.33 -7.41
C GLY A 93 23.78 21.68 -6.12
N TRP A 94 25.03 21.97 -5.79
CA TRP A 94 25.73 21.38 -4.62
C TRP A 94 25.04 21.62 -3.26
N PRO A 95 24.51 22.83 -2.96
CA PRO A 95 23.78 23.05 -1.71
C PRO A 95 22.53 22.17 -1.59
N GLY A 96 21.76 22.01 -2.66
CA GLY A 96 20.61 21.11 -2.67
C GLY A 96 21.00 19.65 -2.48
N TYR A 97 22.10 19.23 -3.11
CA TYR A 97 22.64 17.88 -2.94
C TYR A 97 23.05 17.60 -1.50
N ALA A 98 23.73 18.53 -0.84
CA ALA A 98 24.12 18.39 0.55
C ALA A 98 22.90 18.23 1.48
N LEU A 99 21.83 18.99 1.23
CA LEU A 99 20.57 18.86 1.99
C LEU A 99 19.91 17.50 1.77
N ALA A 100 19.88 16.98 0.54
CA ALA A 100 19.31 15.65 0.26
C ALA A 100 20.12 14.53 0.93
N VAL A 101 21.45 14.62 0.92
CA VAL A 101 22.31 13.66 1.63
C VAL A 101 22.08 13.72 3.14
N LEU A 102 21.96 14.93 3.71
CA LEU A 102 21.65 15.09 5.13
C LEU A 102 20.30 14.44 5.48
N PHE A 103 19.29 14.64 4.63
CA PHE A 103 17.95 14.07 4.81
C PHE A 103 17.99 12.53 4.79
N ILE A 104 18.68 11.94 3.82
CA ILE A 104 18.89 10.48 3.75
C ILE A 104 19.69 9.97 4.96
N ALA A 105 20.67 10.74 5.45
CA ALA A 105 21.41 10.37 6.65
C ALA A 105 20.51 10.32 7.90
N THR A 106 19.55 11.23 8.02
CA THR A 106 18.55 11.18 9.11
C THR A 106 17.70 9.93 9.04
N LEU A 107 17.27 9.50 7.85
CA LEU A 107 16.59 8.20 7.66
C LEU A 107 17.46 7.02 8.10
N ALA A 108 18.73 7.03 7.71
CA ALA A 108 19.66 5.96 8.08
C ALA A 108 19.84 5.89 9.61
N VAL A 109 19.93 7.03 10.29
CA VAL A 109 19.99 7.08 11.76
C VAL A 109 18.71 6.55 12.39
N GLY A 110 17.54 6.96 11.88
CA GLY A 110 16.24 6.48 12.36
C GLY A 110 15.97 4.99 12.10
N LEU A 111 16.63 4.38 11.11
CA LEU A 111 16.54 2.95 10.82
C LEU A 111 17.44 2.11 11.72
N VAL A 112 18.62 2.63 12.05
CA VAL A 112 19.62 1.91 12.86
C VAL A 112 19.26 1.94 14.34
N TYR A 113 18.58 3.00 14.80
CA TYR A 113 18.12 3.17 16.18
C TYR A 113 16.80 2.43 16.45
#